data_AF-A0A645EF72-F1
#
_entry.id   AF-A0A645EF72-F1
#
_cell.length_a   1.000
_cell.length_b   1.000
_cell.length_c   1.000
_cell.angle_alpha   90.00
_cell.angle_beta   90.00
_cell.angle_gamma   90.00
#
_symmetry.space_group_name_H-M   'P 1'
#
loop_
_entity.id
_entity.type
_entity.pdbx_description
1 polymer ?
#
loop_
_entity_poly.entity_id
_entity_poly.type
_entity_poly.pdbx_seq_one_letter_code
_entity_poly.pdbx_strand_id
1 'polypeptide(L)'
;MIQLREVFYQTMDNKDFVLRKSNFIENNEKLSEKSKKRMRKSKAENTLRAYEADWLDFYDWCTHLGFQALPAEPETIENYINDLADNAKANTVSRRISAISENHKAGGYEDDNPCRGGLVRNALDAIKREKGTIQRGKSPLLFEDLQDLSPYFDTSDIAGIEIKRSC
;
A
#
# COMPACT_ATOMS: atom_id res chain seq x y z
N MET A 1 -30.53 -16.46 -10.30
CA MET A 1 -29.09 -16.21 -10.54
C MET A 1 -28.43 -15.36 -9.44
N ILE A 2 -29.15 -14.52 -8.70
CA ILE A 2 -28.58 -13.74 -7.56
C ILE A 2 -28.37 -14.62 -6.32
N GLN A 3 -29.33 -15.50 -6.01
CA GLN A 3 -29.29 -16.38 -4.82
C GLN A 3 -28.10 -17.35 -4.78
N LEU A 4 -27.60 -17.83 -5.94
CA LEU A 4 -26.46 -18.77 -5.97
C LEU A 4 -25.10 -18.06 -5.74
N ARG A 5 -25.04 -16.73 -5.93
CA ARG A 5 -23.85 -15.92 -5.65
C ARG A 5 -23.71 -15.63 -4.17
N GLU A 6 -24.82 -15.42 -3.45
CA GLU A 6 -24.79 -15.24 -1.99
C GLU A 6 -24.36 -16.50 -1.23
N VAL A 7 -24.87 -17.67 -1.63
CA VAL A 7 -24.62 -18.92 -0.90
C VAL A 7 -23.16 -19.41 -1.04
N PHE A 8 -22.47 -19.12 -2.15
CA PHE A 8 -21.06 -19.48 -2.32
C PHE A 8 -20.10 -18.57 -1.52
N TYR A 9 -20.52 -17.34 -1.21
CA TYR A 9 -19.73 -16.36 -0.45
C TYR A 9 -19.91 -16.47 1.07
N GLN A 10 -21.01 -17.07 1.53
CA GLN A 10 -21.29 -17.27 2.97
C GLN A 10 -20.37 -18.27 3.67
N THR A 11 -19.50 -18.98 2.94
CA THR A 11 -18.53 -19.94 3.50
C THR A 11 -17.07 -19.49 3.44
N MET A 12 -16.77 -18.29 2.94
CA MET A 12 -15.41 -17.74 2.98
C MET A 12 -15.20 -17.05 4.32
N ASP A 13 -14.34 -17.62 5.16
CA ASP A 13 -13.86 -16.96 6.38
C ASP A 13 -13.33 -15.57 5.98
N ASN A 14 -13.84 -14.51 6.58
CA ASN A 14 -13.70 -13.12 6.11
C ASN A 14 -12.23 -12.62 6.22
N LYS A 15 -11.36 -13.44 6.82
CA LYS A 15 -9.89 -13.35 6.80
C LYS A 15 -9.23 -13.74 5.47
N ASP A 16 -9.95 -14.41 4.57
CA ASP A 16 -9.37 -14.99 3.36
C ASP A 16 -8.83 -13.89 2.43
N PHE A 17 -7.51 -13.91 2.21
CA PHE A 17 -6.87 -13.11 1.18
C PHE A 17 -7.18 -13.69 -0.20
N VAL A 18 -8.31 -13.26 -0.76
CA VAL A 18 -8.92 -13.76 -2.01
C VAL A 18 -7.99 -13.58 -3.21
N LEU A 19 -7.08 -12.59 -3.18
CA LEU A 19 -6.11 -12.38 -4.26
C LEU A 19 -5.16 -13.57 -4.47
N ARG A 20 -4.85 -14.36 -3.42
CA ARG A 20 -4.01 -15.55 -3.52
C ARG A 20 -4.75 -16.73 -4.16
N LYS A 21 -6.05 -16.83 -3.89
CA LYS A 21 -6.95 -17.85 -4.45
C LYS A 21 -7.65 -17.29 -5.69
N SER A 22 -6.93 -17.25 -6.82
CA SER A 22 -7.60 -17.04 -8.11
C SER A 22 -8.38 -18.30 -8.52
N ASN A 23 -9.46 -18.61 -7.80
CA ASN A 23 -10.39 -19.69 -8.11
C ASN A 23 -10.87 -19.60 -9.57
N PHE A 24 -10.97 -18.37 -10.11
CA PHE A 24 -11.28 -18.13 -11.51
C PHE A 24 -10.28 -18.75 -12.49
N ILE A 25 -8.98 -18.73 -12.19
CA ILE A 25 -7.94 -19.30 -13.06
C ILE A 25 -7.95 -20.82 -12.97
N GLU A 26 -8.12 -21.35 -11.76
CA GLU A 26 -8.07 -22.79 -11.51
C GLU A 26 -9.29 -23.52 -12.10
N ASN A 27 -10.47 -22.92 -11.94
CA ASN A 27 -11.75 -23.49 -12.38
C ASN A 27 -12.06 -23.23 -13.87
N ASN A 28 -11.19 -22.53 -14.60
CA ASN A 28 -11.42 -22.28 -16.03
C ASN A 28 -10.98 -23.49 -16.88
N GLU A 29 -11.97 -24.29 -17.27
CA GLU A 29 -11.78 -25.50 -18.11
C GLU A 29 -11.23 -25.20 -19.50
N LYS A 30 -11.39 -23.97 -20.01
CA LYS A 30 -10.90 -23.56 -21.33
C LYS A 30 -9.41 -23.19 -21.32
N LEU A 31 -8.80 -23.01 -20.14
CA LEU A 31 -7.37 -22.70 -20.03
C LEU A 31 -6.53 -23.98 -20.00
N SER A 32 -5.47 -24.02 -20.82
CA SER A 32 -4.46 -25.06 -20.69
C SER A 32 -3.70 -24.94 -19.36
N GLU A 33 -3.20 -26.06 -18.83
CA GLU A 33 -2.38 -26.07 -17.62
C GLU A 33 -1.13 -25.19 -17.73
N LYS A 34 -0.55 -25.09 -18.93
CA LYS A 34 0.56 -24.16 -19.22
C LYS A 34 0.14 -22.69 -19.06
N SER A 35 -1.07 -22.34 -19.50
CA SER A 35 -1.64 -21.01 -19.35
C SER A 35 -1.90 -20.70 -17.87
N LYS A 36 -2.57 -21.61 -17.16
CA LYS A 36 -2.82 -21.49 -15.71
C LYS A 36 -1.52 -21.29 -14.92
N LYS A 37 -0.47 -22.07 -15.22
CA LYS A 37 0.85 -21.95 -14.57
C LYS A 37 1.52 -20.59 -14.82
N ARG A 38 1.37 -20.01 -16.01
CA ARG A 38 1.91 -18.67 -16.30
C ARG A 38 1.10 -17.58 -15.60
N MET A 39 -0.22 -17.72 -15.60
CA MET A 39 -1.12 -16.77 -14.93
C MET A 39 -0.92 -16.73 -13.42
N ARG A 40 -0.63 -17.88 -12.78
CA ARG A 40 -0.22 -17.95 -11.35
C ARG A 40 1.03 -17.11 -11.05
N LYS A 41 1.90 -16.88 -12.04
CA LYS A 41 3.11 -16.05 -11.91
C LYS A 41 2.91 -14.60 -12.36
N SER A 42 1.68 -14.18 -12.66
CA SER A 42 1.40 -12.84 -13.18
C SER A 42 1.69 -11.73 -12.15
N LYS A 43 1.65 -12.04 -10.86
CA LYS A 43 2.07 -11.15 -9.77
C LYS A 43 3.31 -11.73 -9.09
N ALA A 44 4.26 -10.88 -8.71
CA ALA A 44 5.44 -11.31 -7.99
C ALA A 44 5.05 -11.82 -6.59
N GLU A 45 5.63 -12.94 -6.16
CA GLU A 45 5.32 -13.55 -4.85
C GLU A 45 5.53 -12.58 -3.70
N ASN A 46 6.59 -11.76 -3.76
CA ASN A 46 6.86 -10.73 -2.76
C ASN A 46 5.72 -9.69 -2.67
N THR A 47 5.10 -9.35 -3.80
CA THR A 47 3.95 -8.43 -3.83
C THR A 47 2.71 -9.08 -3.22
N LEU A 48 2.47 -10.36 -3.51
CA LEU A 48 1.35 -11.10 -2.91
C LEU A 48 1.49 -11.19 -1.39
N ARG A 49 2.68 -11.55 -0.88
CA ARG A 49 2.95 -11.59 0.56
C ARG A 49 2.77 -10.23 1.22
N ALA A 50 3.24 -9.16 0.57
CA ALA A 50 3.09 -7.81 1.07
C ALA A 50 1.61 -7.38 1.14
N TYR A 51 0.81 -7.74 0.12
CA TYR A 51 -0.62 -7.45 0.09
C TYR A 51 -1.42 -8.31 1.06
N GLU A 52 -1.02 -9.56 1.27
CA GLU A 52 -1.60 -10.46 2.26
C GLU A 52 -1.42 -9.90 3.68
N ALA A 53 -0.21 -9.46 4.02
CA ALA A 53 0.05 -8.82 5.30
C ALA A 53 -0.73 -7.51 5.48
N ASP A 54 -0.83 -6.71 4.42
CA ASP A 54 -1.64 -5.48 4.43
C ASP A 54 -3.14 -5.77 4.62
N TRP A 55 -3.65 -6.84 4.01
CA TRP A 55 -5.05 -7.26 4.14
C TRP A 55 -5.37 -7.75 5.54
N LEU A 56 -4.51 -8.59 6.12
CA LEU A 56 -4.70 -9.12 7.47
C LEU A 56 -4.76 -8.01 8.51
N ASP A 57 -3.90 -7.00 8.39
CA ASP A 57 -3.93 -5.83 9.27
C ASP A 57 -5.25 -5.05 9.17
N PHE A 58 -5.73 -4.80 7.95
CA PHE A 58 -7.04 -4.16 7.75
C PHE A 58 -8.19 -5.01 8.32
N TYR A 59 -8.14 -6.33 8.09
CA TYR A 59 -9.12 -7.27 8.61
C TYR A 59 -9.16 -7.26 10.15
N ASP A 60 -8.00 -7.28 10.79
CA ASP A 60 -7.88 -7.26 12.25
C ASP A 60 -8.41 -5.95 12.83
N TRP A 61 -8.09 -4.82 12.18
CA TRP A 61 -8.63 -3.51 12.57
C TRP A 61 -10.17 -3.46 12.44
N CYS A 62 -10.72 -3.94 11.32
CA CYS A 62 -12.16 -4.06 11.12
C CYS A 62 -12.81 -4.93 12.20
N THR A 63 -12.21 -6.10 12.48
CA THR A 63 -12.72 -7.04 13.49
C THR A 63 -12.72 -6.42 14.88
N HIS A 64 -11.66 -5.67 15.23
CA HIS A 64 -11.55 -4.99 16.52
C HIS A 64 -12.66 -3.95 16.73
N LEU A 65 -13.05 -3.24 15.67
CA LEU A 65 -14.07 -2.20 15.71
C LEU A 65 -15.48 -2.69 15.32
N GLY A 66 -15.64 -3.97 14.97
CA GLY A 66 -16.92 -4.55 14.56
C GLY A 66 -17.37 -4.17 13.14
N PHE A 67 -16.45 -3.74 12.27
CA PHE A 67 -16.72 -3.45 10.87
C PHE A 67 -16.57 -4.69 9.98
N GLN A 68 -17.31 -4.71 8.87
CA GLN A 68 -17.17 -5.72 7.82
C GLN A 68 -16.00 -5.36 6.89
N ALA A 69 -15.06 -6.29 6.71
CA ALA A 69 -13.88 -6.08 5.86
C ALA A 69 -14.15 -6.34 4.36
N LEU A 70 -15.08 -7.23 4.02
CA LEU A 70 -15.45 -7.54 2.64
C LEU A 70 -16.96 -7.85 2.51
N PRO A 71 -17.70 -7.11 1.65
CA PRO A 71 -17.34 -5.79 1.12
C PRO A 71 -17.28 -4.75 2.25
N ALA A 72 -16.24 -3.94 2.28
CA ALA A 72 -16.15 -2.80 3.19
C ALA A 72 -16.96 -1.61 2.68
N GLU A 73 -17.41 -0.75 3.59
CA GLU A 73 -17.95 0.56 3.24
C GLU A 73 -16.79 1.54 2.94
N PRO A 74 -16.98 2.53 2.04
CA PRO A 74 -15.97 3.56 1.79
C PRO A 74 -15.51 4.28 3.07
N GLU A 75 -16.43 4.52 4.01
CA GLU A 75 -16.20 5.13 5.32
C GLU A 75 -15.31 4.27 6.20
N THR A 76 -15.46 2.94 6.17
CA THR A 76 -14.60 2.00 6.90
C THR A 76 -13.15 2.13 6.43
N ILE A 77 -12.94 2.24 5.11
CA ILE A 77 -11.60 2.39 4.54
C ILE A 77 -11.02 3.75 4.89
N GLU A 78 -11.82 4.81 4.85
CA GLU A 78 -11.43 6.16 5.23
C GLU A 78 -10.93 6.21 6.68
N ASN A 79 -11.72 5.68 7.63
CA ASN A 79 -11.34 5.63 9.04
C ASN A 79 -10.04 4.84 9.24
N TYR A 80 -9.93 3.67 8.61
CA TYR A 80 -8.72 2.84 8.69
C TYR A 80 -7.46 3.56 8.19
N ILE A 81 -7.53 4.26 7.05
CA ILE A 81 -6.35 4.92 6.49
C ILE A 81 -5.90 6.13 7.30
N ASN A 82 -6.81 6.80 8.01
CA ASN A 82 -6.48 7.88 8.93
C ASN A 82 -5.80 7.33 10.19
N ASP A 83 -6.37 6.31 10.84
CA ASP A 83 -5.75 5.64 11.99
C ASP A 83 -4.35 5.12 11.65
N LEU A 84 -4.22 4.53 10.47
CA LEU A 84 -2.95 4.07 9.94
C LEU A 84 -1.96 5.23 9.72
N ALA A 85 -2.43 6.36 9.20
CA ALA A 85 -1.60 7.50 8.85
C ALA A 85 -0.89 8.09 10.07
N ASP A 86 -1.44 7.96 11.29
CA ASP A 86 -0.77 8.40 12.51
C ASP A 86 0.65 7.84 12.64
N ASN A 87 0.82 6.56 12.28
CA ASN A 87 2.07 5.82 12.48
C ASN A 87 2.76 5.40 11.17
N ALA A 88 2.17 5.71 10.00
CA ALA A 88 2.68 5.29 8.70
C ALA A 88 2.99 6.45 7.74
N LYS A 89 3.91 6.19 6.80
CA LYS A 89 4.18 7.11 5.68
C LYS A 89 3.04 7.05 4.67
N ALA A 90 2.78 8.16 3.98
CA ALA A 90 1.75 8.23 2.93
C ALA A 90 1.90 7.14 1.84
N ASN A 91 3.13 6.75 1.50
CA ASN A 91 3.38 5.64 0.56
C ASN A 91 2.91 4.28 1.10
N THR A 92 3.02 4.04 2.40
CA THR A 92 2.51 2.82 3.05
C THR A 92 0.99 2.79 2.99
N VAL A 93 0.34 3.93 3.29
CA VAL A 93 -1.13 4.08 3.20
C VAL A 93 -1.61 3.79 1.77
N SER A 94 -0.96 4.40 0.76
CA SER A 94 -1.30 4.17 -0.65
C SER A 94 -1.16 2.70 -1.06
N ARG A 95 -0.13 2.00 -0.56
CA ARG A 95 0.08 0.57 -0.83
C ARG A 95 -1.02 -0.28 -0.19
N ARG A 96 -1.42 0.03 1.04
CA ARG A 96 -2.53 -0.67 1.73
C ARG A 96 -3.86 -0.50 1.03
N ILE A 97 -4.19 0.72 0.58
CA ILE A 97 -5.38 0.94 -0.28
C ILE A 97 -5.32 0.07 -1.54
N SER A 98 -4.14 -0.09 -2.13
CA SER A 98 -3.96 -0.94 -3.32
C SER A 98 -4.20 -2.41 -3.00
N ALA A 99 -3.68 -2.91 -1.87
CA ALA A 99 -3.91 -4.28 -1.41
C ALA A 99 -5.40 -4.55 -1.14
N ILE A 100 -6.08 -3.65 -0.41
CA ILE A 100 -7.52 -3.74 -0.11
C ILE A 100 -8.34 -3.70 -1.40
N SER A 101 -8.01 -2.80 -2.33
CA SER A 101 -8.71 -2.68 -3.60
C SER A 101 -8.58 -3.94 -4.45
N GLU A 102 -7.37 -4.50 -4.55
CA GLU A 102 -7.14 -5.74 -5.29
C GLU A 102 -7.85 -6.93 -4.65
N ASN A 103 -7.95 -6.97 -3.32
CA ASN A 103 -8.71 -8.02 -2.65
C ASN A 103 -10.22 -7.91 -2.90
N HIS A 104 -10.78 -6.68 -2.91
CA HIS A 104 -12.17 -6.44 -3.30
C HIS A 104 -12.46 -6.86 -4.74
N LYS A 105 -11.55 -6.57 -5.68
CA LYS A 105 -11.66 -7.04 -7.07
C LYS A 105 -11.65 -8.57 -7.14
N ALA A 106 -10.73 -9.21 -6.43
CA ALA A 106 -10.64 -10.68 -6.37
C ALA A 106 -11.89 -11.30 -5.74
N GLY A 107 -12.52 -10.62 -4.78
CA GLY A 107 -13.82 -10.96 -4.19
C GLY A 107 -15.04 -10.62 -5.05
N GLY A 108 -14.86 -10.17 -6.29
CA GLY A 108 -15.96 -9.92 -7.22
C GLY A 108 -16.67 -8.57 -7.05
N TYR A 109 -16.05 -7.62 -6.35
CA TYR A 109 -16.49 -6.23 -6.17
C TYR A 109 -15.63 -5.26 -7.00
N GLU A 110 -15.43 -5.56 -8.28
CA GLU A 110 -14.63 -4.70 -9.16
C GLU A 110 -15.34 -3.40 -9.53
N ASP A 111 -16.64 -3.48 -9.85
CA ASP A 111 -17.47 -2.34 -10.22
C ASP A 111 -17.80 -1.46 -9.00
N ASP A 112 -18.17 -2.10 -7.88
CA ASP A 112 -18.51 -1.44 -6.61
C ASP A 112 -17.33 -1.40 -5.63
N ASN A 113 -16.11 -1.20 -6.14
CA ASN A 113 -14.91 -1.22 -5.32
C ASN A 113 -14.85 0.02 -4.38
N PRO A 114 -14.93 -0.14 -3.06
CA PRO A 114 -15.03 0.99 -2.13
C PRO A 114 -13.75 1.86 -2.12
N CYS A 115 -12.59 1.28 -2.48
CA CYS A 115 -11.33 2.03 -2.58
C CYS A 115 -11.29 3.02 -3.76
N ARG A 116 -12.16 2.85 -4.76
CA ARG A 116 -12.19 3.70 -5.97
C ARG A 116 -13.07 4.94 -5.81
N GLY A 117 -13.85 5.03 -4.74
CA GLY A 117 -14.73 6.16 -4.45
C GLY A 117 -13.99 7.47 -4.21
N GLY A 118 -14.67 8.60 -4.47
CA GLY A 118 -14.12 9.94 -4.27
C GLY A 118 -13.71 10.21 -2.81
N LEU A 119 -14.42 9.62 -1.85
CA LEU A 119 -14.14 9.74 -0.42
C LEU A 119 -12.71 9.26 -0.07
N VAL A 120 -12.40 8.01 -0.38
CA VAL A 120 -11.08 7.39 -0.12
C VAL A 120 -9.96 8.13 -0.86
N ARG A 121 -10.22 8.58 -2.10
CA ARG A 121 -9.26 9.36 -2.87
C ARG A 121 -8.92 10.70 -2.21
N ASN A 122 -9.94 11.43 -1.78
CA ASN A 122 -9.77 12.74 -1.15
C ASN A 122 -9.02 12.61 0.18
N ALA A 123 -9.33 11.59 0.98
CA ALA A 123 -8.62 11.30 2.22
C ALA A 123 -7.15 10.94 1.98
N LEU A 124 -6.83 10.09 1.00
CA LEU A 124 -5.44 9.79 0.64
C LEU A 124 -4.68 11.04 0.19
N ASP A 125 -5.32 11.92 -0.57
CA ASP A 125 -4.71 13.18 -1.01
C ASP A 125 -4.49 14.15 0.16
N ALA A 126 -5.38 14.18 1.14
CA ALA A 126 -5.19 14.93 2.38
C ALA A 126 -3.97 14.41 3.18
N ILE A 127 -3.90 13.10 3.41
CA ILE A 127 -2.78 12.43 4.10
C ILE A 127 -1.45 12.71 3.38
N LYS A 128 -1.42 12.65 2.04
CA LYS A 128 -0.22 12.96 1.25
C LYS A 128 0.23 14.40 1.43
N ARG A 129 -0.70 15.36 1.45
CA ARG A 129 -0.38 16.77 1.68
C ARG A 129 0.16 16.98 3.08
N GLU A 130 -0.51 16.45 4.09
CA GLU A 130 -0.11 16.59 5.49
C GLU A 130 1.28 15.95 5.77
N LYS A 131 1.49 14.69 5.37
CA LYS A 131 2.80 14.05 5.55
C LYS A 131 3.90 14.68 4.69
N GLY A 132 3.53 15.25 3.53
CA GLY A 132 4.43 15.99 2.65
C GLY A 132 4.83 17.35 3.22
N THR A 133 3.96 18.02 3.98
CA THR A 133 4.29 19.26 4.69
C THR A 133 5.07 18.99 5.97
N ILE A 134 4.90 17.82 6.60
CA ILE A 134 5.68 17.35 7.77
C ILE A 134 7.11 16.90 7.38
N GLN A 135 7.66 17.31 6.24
CA GLN A 135 9.07 17.09 5.91
C GLN A 135 9.97 17.72 6.99
N ARG A 136 10.34 16.94 8.01
CA ARG A 136 11.44 17.27 8.91
C ARG A 136 12.69 17.28 8.05
N GLY A 137 13.09 18.48 7.62
CA GLY A 137 14.41 18.67 7.06
C GLY A 137 15.43 18.05 8.01
N LYS A 138 16.45 17.37 7.45
CA LYS A 138 17.67 17.11 8.23
C LYS A 138 18.09 18.45 8.83
N SER A 139 18.52 18.45 10.10
CA SER A 139 19.03 19.67 10.73
C SER A 139 19.97 20.38 9.75
N PRO A 140 19.82 21.70 9.53
CA PRO A 140 20.77 22.44 8.71
C PRO A 140 22.17 22.10 9.20
N LEU A 141 23.08 21.72 8.29
CA LEU A 141 24.49 21.60 8.65
C LEU A 141 24.93 22.99 9.09
N LEU A 142 25.24 23.12 10.37
CA LEU A 142 25.77 24.34 10.94
C LEU A 142 27.24 24.49 10.53
N PHE A 143 27.74 25.71 10.60
CA PHE A 143 29.14 25.97 10.32
C PHE A 143 30.06 25.20 11.27
N GLU A 144 29.62 24.96 12.51
CA GLU A 144 30.33 24.12 13.48
C GLU A 144 30.43 22.67 13.01
N ASP A 145 29.36 22.10 12.45
CA ASP A 145 29.37 20.72 11.92
C ASP A 145 30.41 20.55 10.78
N LEU A 146 30.60 21.60 9.97
CA LEU A 146 31.61 21.63 8.91
C LEU A 146 33.04 21.72 9.48
N GLN A 147 33.22 22.45 10.58
CA GLN A 147 34.52 22.56 11.27
C GLN A 147 34.92 21.22 11.89
N ASP A 148 33.97 20.49 12.48
CA ASP A 148 34.23 19.19 13.10
C ASP A 148 34.55 18.09 12.09
N LEU A 149 34.04 18.21 10.86
CA LEU A 149 34.36 17.29 9.75
C LEU A 149 35.68 17.65 9.05
N SER A 150 36.12 18.91 9.12
CA SER A 150 37.34 19.41 8.47
C SER A 150 38.62 18.60 8.72
N PRO A 151 38.89 18.04 9.93
CA PRO A 151 40.11 17.29 10.20
C PRO A 151 40.16 15.92 9.52
N TYR A 152 39.01 15.40 9.07
CA TYR A 152 38.89 14.06 8.47
C TYR A 152 38.99 14.08 6.94
N PHE A 153 39.02 15.26 6.33
CA PHE A 153 39.27 15.40 4.89
C PHE A 153 40.77 15.53 4.63
N ASP A 154 41.32 14.60 3.86
CA ASP A 154 42.69 14.71 3.36
C ASP A 154 42.72 15.76 2.24
N THR A 155 43.36 16.90 2.52
CA THR A 155 43.45 17.99 1.55
C THR A 155 44.43 17.71 0.41
N SER A 156 45.14 16.59 0.43
CA SER A 156 46.09 16.21 -0.61
C SER A 156 45.44 15.82 -1.94
N ASP A 157 44.13 15.49 -1.95
CA ASP A 157 43.35 15.18 -3.16
C ASP A 157 42.63 16.40 -3.78
N ILE A 158 42.65 17.57 -3.14
CA ILE A 158 41.88 18.76 -3.55
C ILE A 158 42.71 19.80 -4.32
N ALA A 159 43.80 19.36 -4.94
CA ALA A 159 44.61 20.18 -5.82
C ALA A 159 43.81 20.62 -7.07
N GLY A 160 43.00 21.66 -6.95
CA GLY A 160 42.37 22.29 -8.12
C GLY A 160 41.11 23.13 -7.92
N ILE A 161 40.57 23.30 -6.71
CA ILE A 161 39.36 24.14 -6.54
C ILE A 161 39.76 25.56 -6.11
N GLU A 162 40.05 26.42 -7.10
CA GLU A 162 40.02 27.87 -6.89
C GLU A 162 38.56 28.34 -6.79
N ILE A 163 38.12 28.68 -5.58
CA ILE A 163 36.87 29.42 -5.39
C ILE A 163 37.13 30.85 -5.88
N LYS A 164 36.79 31.14 -7.14
CA LYS A 164 36.77 32.52 -7.67
C LYS A 164 35.81 33.35 -6.82
N ARG A 165 36.37 34.18 -5.95
CA ARG A 165 35.64 35.27 -5.31
C ARG A 165 35.43 36.35 -6.37
N SER A 166 34.22 36.44 -6.92
CA SER A 166 33.81 37.65 -7.62
C SER A 166 33.47 38.69 -6.55
N CYS A 167 34.23 39.79 -6.51
CA CYS A 167 33.70 41.06 -6.02
C CYS A 167 32.63 41.57 -7.00
#